data_AF-A0A0K2TRP8-F1
#
_entry.id   AF-A0A0K2TRP8-F1
#
_cell.length_a   1.000
_cell.length_b   1.000
_cell.length_c   1.000
_cell.angle_alpha   90.00
_cell.angle_beta   90.00
_cell.angle_gamma   90.00
#
_symmetry.space_group_name_H-M   'P 1'
#
loop_
_entity.id
_entity.type
_entity.pdbx_description
1 polymer ?
#
loop_
_entity_poly.entity_id
_entity_poly.type
_entity_poly.pdbx_seq_one_letter_code
_entity_poly.pdbx_strand_id
1 'polypeptide(L)' 'MVLCVLAGTGEVCPPIFVERKECLNTNAYIELLDKKVLHWTIEKCRDHFFFTQDGAQSPCHRVAKT' A
#
# COMPACT_ATOMS: atom_id res chain seq x y z
N MET A 1 -3.17 -6.59 -9.38
CA MET A 1 -3.32 -5.14 -9.09
C MET A 1 -1.92 -4.56 -8.94
N VAL A 2 -1.71 -3.29 -9.26
CA VAL A 2 -0.41 -2.62 -9.06
C VAL A 2 -0.62 -1.47 -8.09
N LEU A 3 0.20 -1.40 -7.03
CA LEU A 3 0.26 -0.27 -6.13
C LEU A 3 1.47 0.61 -6.50
N CYS A 4 1.22 1.91 -6.65
CA CYS A 4 2.23 2.91 -6.95
C CYS A 4 2.29 3.92 -5.80
N VAL A 5 3.51 4.31 -5.40
CA VAL A 5 3.74 5.34 -4.38
C VAL A 5 4.65 6.40 -4.99
N LEU A 6 4.24 7.65 -4.85
CA LEU A 6 4.93 8.83 -5.35
C LEU A 6 5.15 9.80 -4.18
N ALA A 7 6.38 10.28 -4.04
CA ALA A 7 6.67 11.37 -3.11
C ALA A 7 6.43 12.72 -3.79
N GLY A 8 6.06 13.75 -3.01
CA GLY A 8 5.88 15.12 -3.55
C GLY A 8 7.13 15.73 -4.17
N THR A 9 8.31 15.16 -3.90
CA THR A 9 9.59 15.51 -4.53
C THR A 9 9.74 14.98 -5.96
N GLY A 10 8.83 14.12 -6.42
CA GLY A 10 8.91 13.45 -7.72
C GLY A 10 9.58 12.07 -7.70
N GLU A 11 10.10 11.64 -6.55
CA GLU A 11 10.66 10.29 -6.35
C GLU A 11 9.55 9.23 -6.43
N VAL A 12 9.83 8.14 -7.15
CA VAL A 12 8.86 7.05 -7.40
C VAL A 12 9.34 5.77 -6.72
N CYS A 13 8.49 5.18 -5.89
CA CYS A 13 8.76 3.86 -5.34
C CYS A 13 8.68 2.79 -6.44
N PRO A 14 9.57 1.78 -6.44
CA PRO A 14 9.44 0.64 -7.34
C PRO A 14 8.02 0.05 -7.33
N PRO A 15 7.46 -0.33 -8.49
CA PRO A 15 6.08 -0.77 -8.58
C PRO A 15 5.86 -2.05 -7.78
N ILE A 16 4.78 -2.07 -6.99
CA ILE A 16 4.43 -3.22 -6.15
C ILE A 16 3.31 -4.01 -6.83
N PHE A 17 3.64 -5.20 -7.31
CA PHE A 17 2.68 -6.12 -7.88
C PHE A 17 1.94 -6.89 -6.78
N VAL A 18 0.61 -6.78 -6.79
CA VAL A 18 -0.31 -7.56 -5.94
C VAL A 18 -0.98 -8.60 -6.83
N GLU A 19 -0.79 -9.89 -6.50
CA GLU A 19 -1.32 -10.98 -7.30
C GLU A 19 -2.85 -11.00 -7.33
N ARG A 20 -3.42 -11.36 -8.50
CA ARG A 20 -4.87 -11.29 -8.77
C ARG A 20 -5.73 -12.20 -7.89
N LYS A 21 -5.13 -13.24 -7.28
CA LYS A 21 -5.84 -14.20 -6.44
C LYS A 21 -6.01 -13.72 -5.00
N GLU A 22 -5.24 -12.71 -4.61
CA GLU A 22 -5.35 -12.08 -3.30
C GLU A 22 -6.21 -10.83 -3.46
N CYS A 23 -7.46 -10.93 -3.03
CA CYS A 23 -8.20 -9.72 -2.72
C CYS A 23 -7.43 -9.07 -1.56
N LEU A 24 -6.90 -7.85 -1.79
CA LEU A 24 -6.06 -7.18 -0.80
C LEU A 24 -6.94 -6.78 0.38
N ASN A 25 -6.94 -7.60 1.41
CA ASN A 25 -7.63 -7.30 2.66
C ASN A 25 -6.84 -6.28 3.46
N THR A 26 -7.47 -5.71 4.49
CA THR A 26 -6.84 -4.67 5.31
C THR A 26 -5.50 -5.11 5.90
N ASN A 27 -5.38 -6.37 6.35
CA ASN A 27 -4.15 -6.87 6.96
C ASN A 27 -3.03 -7.02 5.93
N ALA A 28 -3.33 -7.59 4.76
CA ALA A 28 -2.39 -7.71 3.66
C ALA A 28 -1.95 -6.32 3.14
N TYR A 29 -2.86 -5.34 3.15
CA TYR A 29 -2.52 -3.96 2.81
C TYR A 29 -1.56 -3.34 3.84
N ILE A 30 -1.86 -3.45 5.14
CA ILE A 30 -0.99 -2.94 6.22
C ILE A 30 0.40 -3.59 6.14
N GLU A 31 0.46 -4.92 5.97
CA GLU A 31 1.73 -5.65 5.86
C GLU A 31 2.53 -5.21 4.63
N LEU A 32 1.86 -4.97 3.50
CA LEU A 32 2.50 -4.46 2.29
C LEU A 32 3.05 -3.04 2.49
N LEU A 33 2.29 -2.17 3.15
CA LEU A 33 2.75 -0.82 3.49
C LEU A 33 3.98 -0.87 4.39
N ASP A 34 3.96 -1.66 5.45
CA ASP A 34 5.06 -1.77 6.41
C ASP A 34 6.33 -2.32 5.74
N LYS A 35 6.21 -3.43 5.00
CA LYS A 35 7.37 -4.13 4.44
C LYS A 35 7.99 -3.43 3.24
N LYS A 36 7.20 -2.77 2.39
CA LYS A 36 7.68 -2.25 1.10
C LYS A 36 7.67 -0.73 1.01
N VAL A 37 6.63 -0.11 1.53
CA VAL A 37 6.41 1.34 1.34
C VAL A 37 7.09 2.15 2.43
N LEU A 38 6.97 1.74 3.69
CA LEU A 38 7.51 2.48 4.83
C LEU A 38 9.04 2.54 4.80
N HIS A 39 9.71 1.42 4.54
CA HIS A 39 11.17 1.38 4.42
C HIS A 39 11.69 2.32 3.33
N TRP A 40 11.09 2.27 2.13
CA TRP A 40 11.44 3.18 1.03
C TRP A 40 11.17 4.65 1.39
N THR A 41 10.04 4.93 2.05
CA THR A 41 9.67 6.28 2.46
C THR A 41 10.65 6.85 3.48
N ILE A 42 11.08 6.06 4.45
CA ILE A 42 12.10 6.48 5.44
C ILE A 42 13.43 6.74 4.74
N GLU A 43 13.82 5.92 3.76
CA GLU A 43 15.06 6.14 3.00
C GLU A 43 15.04 7.45 2.22
N LYS A 44 13.91 7.80 1.58
CA LYS A 44 13.82 8.98 0.70
C LYS A 44 13.38 10.26 1.42
N CYS A 45 12.44 10.16 2.35
CA CYS A 45 11.79 11.28 3.02
C CYS A 45 12.19 11.42 4.50
N ARG A 46 12.97 10.48 5.05
CA ARG A 46 13.34 10.41 6.47
C ARG A 46 12.08 10.34 7.36
N ASP A 47 12.04 11.13 8.42
CA ASP A 47 10.95 11.26 9.38
C ASP A 47 9.94 12.36 9.02
N HIS A 48 10.13 13.04 7.88
CA HIS A 48 9.29 14.17 7.45
C HIS A 48 8.38 13.77 6.29
N PHE A 49 7.36 12.95 6.56
CA PHE A 49 6.36 12.56 5.56
C PHE A 49 4.94 12.46 6.14
N PHE A 50 3.95 12.62 5.26
CA PHE A 50 2.55 12.32 5.54
C PHE A 50 2.02 11.41 4.43
N PHE A 51 1.32 10.34 4.80
CA PHE A 51 0.66 9.46 3.85
C PHE A 51 -0.72 9.98 3.47
N THR A 52 -0.99 9.98 2.17
CA THR A 52 -2.34 10.17 1.63
C THR A 52 -2.70 8.96 0.78
N GLN A 53 -3.96 8.57 0.83
CA GLN A 53 -4.52 7.48 0.04
C GLN A 53 -5.98 7.81 -0.27
N ASP A 54 -6.56 7.09 -1.23
CA ASP A 54 -7.98 7.21 -1.50
C ASP A 54 -8.83 6.63 -0.34
N GLY A 55 -10.11 6.98 -0.29
CA GLY A 55 -11.04 6.45 0.69
C GLY A 55 -11.48 5.01 0.40
N ALA A 56 -10.71 4.25 -0.38
CA ALA A 56 -11.09 2.90 -0.78
C ALA A 56 -11.22 2.00 0.47
N GLN A 57 -12.41 1.44 0.65
CA GLN A 57 -12.59 0.39 1.65
C GLN A 57 -11.87 -0.85 1.13
N SER A 58 -10.94 -1.38 1.93
CA SER A 58 -10.19 -2.59 1.58
C SER A 58 -11.13 -3.73 1.16
N PRO A 59 -10.91 -4.35 -0.02
CA PRO A 59 -11.60 -5.48 -0.63
C PRO A 59 -12.32 -6.60 0.10
N CYS A 60 -12.33 -6.76 1.42
CA CYS A 60 -12.42 -8.13 1.94
C CYS A 60 -13.09 -8.27 3.30
N HIS A 61 -14.41 -8.46 3.29
CA HIS A 61 -15.00 -9.66 3.89
C HIS A 61 -16.05 -10.16 2.90
N ARG A 62 -15.75 -11.18 2.08
CA ARG A 62 -16.83 -12.11 1.71
C ARG A 62 -17.17 -12.83 3.00
N VAL A 63 -18.07 -12.25 3.78
CA VAL A 63 -18.81 -13.04 4.75
C VAL A 63 -19.54 -14.07 3.90
N ALA A 64 -19.06 -15.32 3.93
CA ALA A 64 -19.87 -16.42 3.45
C ALA A 64 -21.16 -16.35 4.27
N LYS A 65 -22.26 -15.92 3.63
CA LYS A 65 -23.58 -16.09 4.23
C LYS A 65 -23.83 -17.59 4.26
N THR A 66 -23.64 -18.20 5.43
CA THR A 66 -24.25 -19.46 5.82
C THR A 66 -25.33 -19.16 6.84
#